data_AF-A0A7T5JET7-F1
#
_entry.id   AF-A0A7T5JET7-F1
#
_cell.length_a   1.000
_cell.length_b   1.000
_cell.length_c   1.000
_cell.angle_alpha   90.00
_cell.angle_beta   90.00
_cell.angle_gamma   90.00
#
_symmetry.space_group_name_H-M   'P 1'
#
loop_
_entity.id
_entity.type
_entity.pdbx_description
1 polymer ?
#
loop_
_entity_poly.entity_id
_entity_poly.type
_entity_poly.pdbx_seq_one_letter_code
_entity_poly.pdbx_strand_id
1 'polypeptide(L)'
;MSQLTGNLGGTPEADSFTGSLTLASDGPLSAAAIVNARLLSLSGDDVIQGIALVTAAAGESAGLKSAFIDTGDDDDTLYFSALFKYSPSSSALLPAASYGVQWATILTGSGNDILRIESGLADTPFGASPAYGVYQSSLDTGDDDDRVTVTARSGFDTGPTYGLYQSTLKGGAGQDELIIESTSTGYFQGTPSYGSYQSTVDGGSGNDEISLSAYSGSRGGGTAYGALETTVLGGAGRDEITLSGSAGGMSHSRSYGAAQSLVDGGTGNDLITLSAMASGAADTQAYGLFNGRVLGGDGNDEIIISGSTNSGSNGQGIGVYRGTVNGGYGDDEITISGEHTHDNPSNVAYGLWQASVYGGAGNDIITVSGTTLAFKDSLIHGGDGNDRFEVGIGHGTVDGGVGRDLILLDFFEAQTMTVQALANNGLRITGTADAQGNLLEAPWTQTIINMEQFQVGSHLFTTSQGAAAYLQSLT
;
A
#
# COMPACT_ATOMS: atom_id res chain seq x y z
N MET A 1 13.90 17.61 31.28
CA MET A 1 12.53 17.62 30.74
C MET A 1 12.06 19.06 30.80
N SER A 2 12.04 19.77 29.68
CA SER A 2 11.39 21.07 29.56
C SER A 2 10.07 20.85 28.83
N GLN A 3 8.96 21.24 29.45
CA GLN A 3 7.62 21.08 28.90
C GLN A 3 6.97 22.46 28.87
N LEU A 4 6.28 22.77 27.77
CA LEU A 4 5.25 23.80 27.78
C LEU A 4 3.96 23.10 28.23
N THR A 5 3.62 23.24 29.51
CA THR A 5 2.32 22.79 30.03
C THR A 5 1.39 23.99 30.10
N GLY A 6 0.23 23.90 29.44
CA GLY A 6 -0.78 24.95 29.45
C GLY A 6 -2.18 24.37 29.27
N ASN A 7 -3.09 24.70 30.18
CA ASN A 7 -4.52 24.64 29.93
C ASN A 7 -4.94 26.02 29.45
N LEU A 8 -5.18 26.20 28.16
CA LEU A 8 -5.86 27.38 27.66
C LEU A 8 -7.35 27.08 27.67
N GLY A 9 -8.00 27.45 28.77
CA GLY A 9 -9.45 27.46 28.85
C GLY A 9 -9.97 28.79 28.33
N GLY A 10 -10.57 28.79 27.13
CA GLY A 10 -11.55 29.75 26.64
C GLY A 10 -11.26 31.23 26.87
N THR A 11 -10.53 31.86 25.95
CA THR A 11 -10.85 33.22 25.54
C THR A 11 -11.10 33.19 24.03
N PRO A 12 -12.27 33.62 23.54
CA PRO A 12 -12.74 33.44 22.15
C PRO A 12 -12.04 34.32 21.10
N GLU A 13 -10.74 34.61 21.28
CA GLU A 13 -9.98 35.52 20.40
C GLU A 13 -8.52 35.05 20.19
N ALA A 14 -8.22 33.77 20.45
CA ALA A 14 -6.87 33.25 20.33
C ALA A 14 -6.72 32.40 19.05
N ASP A 15 -6.78 33.05 17.88
CA ASP A 15 -6.64 32.47 16.53
C ASP A 15 -5.30 31.74 16.29
N SER A 16 -4.37 31.74 17.27
CA SER A 16 -3.09 31.04 17.14
C SER A 16 -2.51 30.54 18.46
N PHE A 17 -2.04 29.30 18.45
CA PHE A 17 -1.27 28.69 19.52
C PHE A 17 0.06 28.13 18.99
N THR A 18 1.19 28.65 19.48
CA THR A 18 2.52 28.18 19.07
C THR A 18 3.35 27.71 20.25
N GLY A 19 3.73 26.43 20.23
CA GLY A 19 4.77 25.84 21.07
C GLY A 19 6.03 25.59 20.23
N SER A 20 7.16 26.18 20.63
CA SER A 20 8.46 25.87 20.02
C SER A 20 9.51 25.57 21.09
N LEU A 21 10.23 24.47 20.93
CA LEU A 21 11.25 24.04 21.86
C LEU A 21 12.51 23.57 21.12
N THR A 22 13.64 24.23 21.36
CA THR A 22 14.96 23.81 20.86
C THR A 22 15.86 23.47 22.05
N LEU A 23 16.34 22.23 22.13
CA LEU A 23 17.28 21.77 23.16
C LEU A 23 18.57 21.23 22.55
N ALA A 24 19.69 21.47 23.23
CA ALA A 24 20.99 20.89 22.89
C ALA A 24 21.70 20.38 24.15
N SER A 25 22.24 19.16 24.12
CA SER A 25 23.05 18.59 25.20
C SER A 25 23.96 17.46 24.70
N ASP A 26 25.07 17.24 25.39
CA ASP A 26 25.89 16.03 25.21
C ASP A 26 25.29 14.80 25.93
N GLY A 27 24.27 14.99 26.77
CA GLY A 27 23.54 13.92 27.45
C GLY A 27 22.18 13.60 26.80
N PRO A 28 21.44 12.64 27.37
CA PRO A 28 20.06 12.35 26.96
C PRO A 28 19.13 13.56 27.15
N LEU A 29 18.31 13.85 26.13
CA LEU A 29 17.27 14.87 26.20
C LEU A 29 15.95 14.35 25.63
N SER A 30 14.88 14.61 26.38
CA SER A 30 13.51 14.48 25.87
C SER A 30 12.86 15.86 25.84
N ALA A 31 12.32 16.22 24.69
CA ALA A 31 11.62 17.46 24.43
C ALA A 31 10.30 17.16 23.75
N ALA A 32 9.28 17.90 24.12
CA ALA A 32 8.03 17.91 23.37
C ALA A 32 7.50 19.34 23.35
N ALA A 33 7.06 19.81 22.18
CA ALA A 33 6.71 21.21 21.98
C ALA A 33 5.38 21.56 22.67
N ILE A 34 4.39 20.67 22.52
CA ILE A 34 3.09 20.76 23.18
C ILE A 34 2.86 19.47 23.96
N VAL A 35 2.62 19.58 25.27
CA VAL A 35 2.54 18.41 26.17
C VAL A 35 1.40 18.56 27.17
N ASN A 36 0.60 17.50 27.33
CA ASN A 36 -0.53 17.49 28.28
C ASN A 36 -1.45 18.71 28.10
N ALA A 37 -1.55 19.20 26.86
CA ALA A 37 -2.42 20.31 26.51
C ALA A 37 -3.83 19.80 26.31
N ARG A 38 -4.80 20.60 26.75
CA ARG A 38 -6.21 20.43 26.38
C ARG A 38 -6.66 21.75 25.78
N LEU A 39 -6.82 21.75 24.46
CA LEU A 39 -7.35 22.87 23.68
C LEU A 39 -8.78 22.47 23.27
N LEU A 40 -9.76 23.33 23.52
CA LEU A 40 -11.17 23.06 23.27
C LEU A 40 -11.82 24.28 22.65
N SER A 41 -12.58 24.07 21.57
CA SER A 41 -13.54 25.01 20.99
C SER A 41 -12.95 26.42 20.96
N LEU A 42 -11.92 26.52 20.13
CA LEU A 42 -11.47 27.79 19.64
C LEU A 42 -12.54 28.26 18.61
N SER A 43 -12.53 29.54 18.25
CA SER A 43 -13.61 30.09 17.43
C SER A 43 -13.01 30.94 16.33
N GLY A 44 -13.46 30.73 15.10
CA GLY A 44 -12.78 31.22 13.90
C GLY A 44 -11.58 30.36 13.53
N ASP A 45 -11.04 30.59 12.33
CA ASP A 45 -9.90 29.88 11.76
C ASP A 45 -8.67 29.85 12.70
N ASP A 46 -8.31 28.67 13.21
CA ASP A 46 -7.22 28.51 14.17
C ASP A 46 -5.90 28.06 13.55
N VAL A 47 -4.81 28.55 14.12
CA VAL A 47 -3.45 28.10 13.77
C VAL A 47 -2.76 27.48 14.97
N ILE A 48 -2.64 26.15 15.00
CA ILE A 48 -1.93 25.42 16.07
C ILE A 48 -0.60 24.90 15.55
N GLN A 49 0.50 25.30 16.20
CA GLN A 49 1.86 24.93 15.80
C GLN A 49 2.67 24.35 16.96
N GLY A 50 3.18 23.13 16.81
CA GLY A 50 4.08 22.46 17.76
C GLY A 50 5.40 22.03 17.12
N ILE A 51 6.50 22.72 17.40
CA ILE A 51 7.83 22.41 16.84
C ILE A 51 8.82 22.01 17.94
N ALA A 52 9.32 20.78 17.88
CA ALA A 52 10.39 20.29 18.76
C ALA A 52 11.67 19.98 17.96
N LEU A 53 12.75 20.65 18.31
CA LEU A 53 14.10 20.38 17.80
C LEU A 53 15.02 19.95 18.93
N VAL A 54 15.52 18.73 18.87
CA VAL A 54 16.42 18.17 19.88
C VAL A 54 17.75 17.82 19.25
N THR A 55 18.85 18.33 19.81
CA THR A 55 20.20 17.88 19.49
C THR A 55 20.79 17.20 20.71
N ALA A 56 20.88 15.87 20.72
CA ALA A 56 21.29 15.12 21.90
C ALA A 56 21.98 13.80 21.58
N ALA A 57 22.63 13.20 22.58
CA ALA A 57 23.20 11.86 22.47
C ALA A 57 22.12 10.76 22.50
N ALA A 58 20.95 11.04 23.07
CA ALA A 58 19.82 10.12 23.22
C ALA A 58 18.53 10.88 23.50
N GLY A 59 17.39 10.19 23.39
CA GLY A 59 16.12 10.63 23.96
C GLY A 59 15.01 10.79 22.93
N GLU A 60 14.14 11.78 23.11
CA GLU A 60 12.90 11.88 22.35
C GLU A 60 12.63 13.32 21.91
N SER A 61 12.17 13.52 20.67
CA SER A 61 11.55 14.76 20.22
C SER A 61 10.09 14.49 19.86
N ALA A 62 9.16 15.31 20.36
CA ALA A 62 7.76 15.24 19.95
C ALA A 62 7.15 16.61 19.58
N GLY A 63 6.45 16.71 18.44
CA GLY A 63 5.71 17.91 18.08
C GLY A 63 4.52 18.11 19.02
N LEU A 64 3.69 17.06 19.13
CA LEU A 64 2.56 16.97 20.06
C LEU A 64 2.65 15.69 20.89
N LYS A 65 2.47 15.78 22.21
CA LYS A 65 2.52 14.61 23.11
C LYS A 65 1.44 14.63 24.18
N SER A 66 0.68 13.54 24.30
CA SER A 66 -0.32 13.36 25.37
C SER A 66 -1.33 14.50 25.45
N ALA A 67 -1.79 15.00 24.30
CA ALA A 67 -2.65 16.17 24.20
C ALA A 67 -4.02 15.82 23.64
N PHE A 68 -5.00 16.68 23.94
CA PHE A 68 -6.32 16.67 23.34
C PHE A 68 -6.53 18.02 22.65
N ILE A 69 -6.80 18.00 21.35
CA ILE A 69 -7.08 19.17 20.52
C ILE A 69 -8.46 18.96 19.88
N ASP A 70 -9.27 20.00 19.95
CA ASP A 70 -10.63 20.10 19.41
C ASP A 70 -10.77 21.57 18.97
N THR A 71 -10.68 21.83 17.67
CA THR A 71 -10.58 23.19 17.13
C THR A 71 -11.95 23.82 16.92
N GLY A 72 -12.91 23.17 16.25
CA GLY A 72 -14.29 23.62 16.26
C GLY A 72 -15.01 23.41 14.92
N ASP A 73 -15.70 24.44 14.45
CA ASP A 73 -16.52 24.37 13.24
C ASP A 73 -16.01 25.37 12.17
N ASP A 74 -14.70 25.64 12.12
CA ASP A 74 -14.06 26.67 11.29
C ASP A 74 -12.88 26.07 10.47
N ASP A 75 -12.33 26.81 9.50
CA ASP A 75 -11.21 26.32 8.67
C ASP A 75 -9.87 26.40 9.44
N ASP A 76 -9.33 25.27 9.91
CA ASP A 76 -8.18 25.25 10.80
C ASP A 76 -6.87 24.79 10.15
N THR A 77 -5.74 25.25 10.70
CA THR A 77 -4.40 24.84 10.28
C THR A 77 -3.57 24.35 11.46
N LEU A 78 -3.24 23.07 11.44
CA LEU A 78 -2.47 22.39 12.47
C LEU A 78 -1.12 21.92 11.90
N TYR A 79 -0.01 22.30 12.56
CA TYR A 79 1.33 21.89 12.17
C TYR A 79 2.16 21.37 13.34
N PHE A 80 2.53 20.08 13.28
CA PHE A 80 3.36 19.43 14.29
C PHE A 80 4.65 18.90 13.67
N SER A 81 5.80 19.30 14.20
CA SER A 81 7.10 18.89 13.68
C SER A 81 8.04 18.47 14.81
N ALA A 82 8.67 17.32 14.64
CA ALA A 82 9.70 16.82 15.53
C ALA A 82 10.96 16.46 14.75
N LEU A 83 12.09 17.04 15.14
CA LEU A 83 13.39 16.70 14.58
C LEU A 83 14.37 16.39 15.71
N PHE A 84 14.92 15.17 15.67
CA PHE A 84 16.04 14.79 16.51
C PHE A 84 17.33 14.76 15.66
N LYS A 85 18.36 15.44 16.15
CA LYS A 85 19.71 15.44 15.60
C LYS A 85 20.66 14.79 16.60
N TYR A 86 21.46 13.84 16.15
CA TYR A 86 22.45 13.24 17.02
C TYR A 86 23.63 14.20 17.30
N SER A 87 24.09 14.24 18.54
CA SER A 87 25.32 14.94 18.91
C SER A 87 26.52 13.98 18.93
N PRO A 88 27.55 14.19 18.08
CA PRO A 88 28.69 13.28 17.92
C PRO A 88 29.66 13.22 19.10
N SER A 89 29.48 14.03 20.15
CA SER A 89 30.34 14.04 21.33
C SER A 89 30.22 12.77 22.19
N SER A 90 29.14 12.02 22.03
CA SER A 90 28.88 10.75 22.71
C SER A 90 29.40 9.57 21.89
N SER A 91 30.21 8.70 22.52
CA SER A 91 30.58 7.39 21.98
C SER A 91 29.55 6.30 22.29
N ALA A 92 28.49 6.62 23.04
CA ALA A 92 27.47 5.66 23.45
C ALA A 92 26.32 5.61 22.44
N LEU A 93 26.00 4.39 21.98
CA LEU A 93 24.82 4.08 21.18
C LEU A 93 23.59 4.11 22.07
N LEU A 94 23.00 5.28 22.23
CA LEU A 94 21.79 5.44 23.02
C LEU A 94 20.58 5.62 22.09
N PRO A 95 19.41 5.08 22.45
CA PRO A 95 18.23 5.17 21.61
C PRO A 95 17.75 6.62 21.50
N ALA A 96 17.37 7.00 20.28
CA ALA A 96 16.69 8.25 19.98
C ALA A 96 15.36 7.94 19.27
N ALA A 97 14.34 8.76 19.47
CA ALA A 97 13.09 8.65 18.73
C ALA A 97 12.53 10.03 18.39
N SER A 98 11.87 10.13 17.24
CA SER A 98 11.15 11.33 16.83
C SER A 98 9.69 11.01 16.57
N TYR A 99 8.80 11.83 17.12
CA TYR A 99 7.35 11.67 17.04
C TYR A 99 6.72 12.97 16.53
N GLY A 100 6.09 12.99 15.36
CA GLY A 100 5.29 14.16 14.96
C GLY A 100 4.16 14.39 15.97
N VAL A 101 3.34 13.35 16.14
CA VAL A 101 2.28 13.27 17.14
C VAL A 101 2.37 11.95 17.92
N GLN A 102 2.25 12.01 19.25
CA GLN A 102 2.32 10.86 20.14
C GLN A 102 1.23 10.88 21.23
N TRP A 103 0.48 9.79 21.37
CA TRP A 103 -0.57 9.63 22.40
C TRP A 103 -1.56 10.79 22.44
N ALA A 104 -1.94 11.34 21.29
CA ALA A 104 -2.82 12.48 21.22
C ALA A 104 -4.16 12.13 20.56
N THR A 105 -5.14 12.99 20.83
CA THR A 105 -6.39 13.05 20.08
C THR A 105 -6.48 14.43 19.44
N ILE A 106 -6.71 14.47 18.13
CA ILE A 106 -6.97 15.67 17.35
C ILE A 106 -8.35 15.49 16.71
N LEU A 107 -9.25 16.43 16.97
CA LEU A 107 -10.54 16.59 16.34
C LEU A 107 -10.50 17.99 15.70
N THR A 108 -10.75 18.12 14.40
CA THR A 108 -10.81 19.46 13.79
C THR A 108 -12.24 19.96 13.65
N GLY A 109 -13.17 19.10 13.25
CA GLY A 109 -14.61 19.29 13.45
C GLY A 109 -15.32 19.54 12.13
N SER A 110 -15.88 20.71 11.87
CA SER A 110 -16.33 21.05 10.50
C SER A 110 -15.46 22.16 9.94
N GLY A 111 -15.22 22.20 8.63
CA GLY A 111 -14.34 23.17 8.01
C GLY A 111 -13.33 22.49 7.10
N ASN A 112 -12.68 23.24 6.22
CA ASN A 112 -11.66 22.68 5.33
C ASN A 112 -10.30 22.74 6.02
N ASP A 113 -9.99 21.70 6.79
CA ASP A 113 -8.85 21.70 7.69
C ASP A 113 -7.55 21.24 7.03
N ILE A 114 -6.43 21.79 7.51
CA ILE A 114 -5.09 21.42 7.08
C ILE A 114 -4.29 20.90 8.27
N LEU A 115 -4.05 19.60 8.30
CA LEU A 115 -3.21 18.94 9.30
C LEU A 115 -1.90 18.46 8.68
N ARG A 116 -0.77 19.06 9.08
CA ARG A 116 0.57 18.66 8.64
C ARG A 116 1.42 18.17 9.81
N ILE A 117 1.92 16.95 9.69
CA ILE A 117 2.70 16.26 10.71
C ILE A 117 4.04 15.81 10.14
N GLU A 118 5.14 16.21 10.78
CA GLU A 118 6.49 15.85 10.37
C GLU A 118 7.28 15.22 11.51
N SER A 119 7.96 14.12 11.21
CA SER A 119 9.00 13.57 12.08
C SER A 119 10.28 13.31 11.29
N GLY A 120 11.41 13.63 11.92
CA GLY A 120 12.73 13.47 11.34
C GLY A 120 13.76 12.98 12.34
N LEU A 121 14.60 12.05 11.89
CA LEU A 121 15.87 11.71 12.52
C LEU A 121 17.01 12.03 11.57
N ALA A 122 17.92 12.90 12.01
CA ALA A 122 19.10 13.27 11.24
C ALA A 122 20.39 12.88 11.96
N ASP A 123 21.35 12.42 11.16
CA ASP A 123 22.75 12.23 11.53
C ASP A 123 23.03 11.23 12.67
N THR A 124 22.15 10.25 12.95
CA THR A 124 22.39 9.22 13.97
C THR A 124 23.43 8.21 13.47
N PRO A 125 24.67 8.20 13.99
CA PRO A 125 25.73 7.45 13.36
C PRO A 125 25.50 5.94 13.47
N PHE A 126 24.89 5.43 14.56
CA PHE A 126 24.55 4.02 14.76
C PHE A 126 23.55 3.91 15.94
N GLY A 127 22.50 3.08 15.86
CA GLY A 127 21.56 2.76 16.97
C GLY A 127 20.07 2.86 16.60
N ALA A 128 19.27 1.81 16.92
CA ALA A 128 17.88 1.67 16.48
C ALA A 128 16.99 2.81 16.95
N SER A 129 16.83 3.82 16.08
CA SER A 129 16.16 5.06 16.40
C SER A 129 14.96 5.21 15.47
N PRO A 130 13.74 4.94 15.94
CA PRO A 130 12.56 5.01 15.09
C PRO A 130 12.07 6.44 14.89
N ALA A 131 11.53 6.72 13.71
CA ALA A 131 10.78 7.94 13.42
C ALA A 131 9.31 7.59 13.21
N TYR A 132 8.42 8.30 13.90
CA TYR A 132 6.97 8.12 13.82
C TYR A 132 6.33 9.44 13.41
N GLY A 133 5.61 9.47 12.30
CA GLY A 133 4.72 10.59 11.98
C GLY A 133 3.65 10.70 13.05
N VAL A 134 2.84 9.65 13.18
CA VAL A 134 1.81 9.49 14.20
C VAL A 134 2.01 8.18 14.95
N TYR A 135 2.02 8.24 16.28
CA TYR A 135 2.22 7.09 17.15
C TYR A 135 1.10 6.99 18.19
N GLN A 136 0.37 5.88 18.19
CA GLN A 136 -0.67 5.57 19.18
C GLN A 136 -1.63 6.74 19.43
N SER A 137 -2.13 7.35 18.35
CA SER A 137 -2.96 8.56 18.38
C SER A 137 -4.22 8.40 17.54
N SER A 138 -5.20 9.29 17.74
CA SER A 138 -6.45 9.35 16.99
C SER A 138 -6.59 10.73 16.35
N LEU A 139 -6.79 10.74 15.04
CA LEU A 139 -6.98 11.93 14.22
C LEU A 139 -8.33 11.78 13.53
N ASP A 140 -9.19 12.78 13.62
CA ASP A 140 -10.53 12.83 13.03
C ASP A 140 -10.73 14.26 12.52
N THR A 141 -10.86 14.46 11.21
CA THR A 141 -10.97 15.81 10.66
C THR A 141 -12.42 16.30 10.57
N GLY A 142 -13.36 15.38 10.35
CA GLY A 142 -14.78 15.58 10.64
C GLY A 142 -15.60 15.83 9.39
N ASP A 143 -16.31 16.95 9.27
CA ASP A 143 -17.10 17.28 8.08
C ASP A 143 -16.34 18.32 7.21
N ASP A 144 -16.67 18.40 5.92
CA ASP A 144 -16.06 19.22 4.85
C ASP A 144 -14.75 18.66 4.25
N ASP A 145 -14.14 19.37 3.29
CA ASP A 145 -13.03 18.84 2.46
C ASP A 145 -11.67 19.07 3.17
N ASP A 146 -11.11 18.01 3.77
CA ASP A 146 -9.90 18.11 4.60
C ASP A 146 -8.61 17.67 3.91
N ARG A 147 -7.47 18.14 4.43
CA ARG A 147 -6.14 17.70 4.00
C ARG A 147 -5.27 17.31 5.18
N VAL A 148 -4.89 16.02 5.22
CA VAL A 148 -3.93 15.48 6.19
C VAL A 148 -2.66 15.03 5.49
N THR A 149 -1.52 15.60 5.87
CA THR A 149 -0.20 15.18 5.39
C THR A 149 0.69 14.74 6.54
N VAL A 150 1.10 13.47 6.53
CA VAL A 150 2.02 12.88 7.51
C VAL A 150 3.31 12.49 6.81
N THR A 151 4.44 13.04 7.25
CA THR A 151 5.76 12.67 6.73
C THR A 151 6.66 12.20 7.86
N ALA A 152 7.19 10.98 7.74
CA ALA A 152 8.19 10.43 8.64
C ALA A 152 9.49 10.13 7.91
N ARG A 153 10.63 10.57 8.45
CA ARG A 153 11.95 10.38 7.84
C ARG A 153 12.97 9.91 8.85
N SER A 154 13.70 8.86 8.51
CA SER A 154 14.93 8.47 9.20
C SER A 154 16.11 8.41 8.24
N GLY A 155 17.23 8.97 8.68
CA GLY A 155 18.51 8.87 8.01
C GLY A 155 19.52 8.10 8.86
N PHE A 156 20.49 7.47 8.20
CA PHE A 156 21.61 6.76 8.81
C PHE A 156 21.19 5.62 9.78
N ASP A 157 20.89 4.49 9.13
CA ASP A 157 21.43 3.17 9.43
C ASP A 157 20.91 2.34 10.61
N THR A 158 19.79 2.65 11.26
CA THR A 158 19.39 1.70 12.33
C THR A 158 17.93 1.62 12.79
N GLY A 159 17.01 2.53 12.47
CA GLY A 159 15.63 2.46 12.98
C GLY A 159 14.54 2.35 11.91
N PRO A 160 13.42 1.67 12.22
CA PRO A 160 12.25 1.68 11.37
C PRO A 160 11.62 3.08 11.28
N THR A 161 11.04 3.43 10.12
CA THR A 161 10.24 4.64 9.95
C THR A 161 8.78 4.28 9.77
N TYR A 162 7.88 4.99 10.47
CA TYR A 162 6.44 4.80 10.38
C TYR A 162 5.76 6.12 10.06
N GLY A 163 4.96 6.18 9.01
CA GLY A 163 4.00 7.27 8.81
C GLY A 163 2.95 7.22 9.91
N LEU A 164 2.19 6.13 9.96
CA LEU A 164 1.27 5.78 11.05
C LEU A 164 1.70 4.50 11.78
N TYR A 165 1.64 4.50 13.11
CA TYR A 165 1.89 3.33 13.94
C TYR A 165 0.82 3.20 15.02
N GLN A 166 0.06 2.09 15.00
CA GLN A 166 -0.99 1.81 15.99
C GLN A 166 -1.96 2.99 16.20
N SER A 167 -2.33 3.65 15.10
CA SER A 167 -3.09 4.90 15.12
C SER A 167 -4.37 4.80 14.28
N THR A 168 -5.25 5.77 14.44
CA THR A 168 -6.45 5.92 13.62
C THR A 168 -6.42 7.31 12.98
N LEU A 169 -6.68 7.36 11.68
CA LEU A 169 -6.87 8.57 10.90
C LEU A 169 -8.21 8.46 10.16
N LYS A 170 -9.06 9.46 10.32
CA LYS A 170 -10.34 9.58 9.63
C LYS A 170 -10.41 10.94 8.94
N GLY A 171 -10.83 10.94 7.68
CA GLY A 171 -11.24 12.15 6.97
C GLY A 171 -12.60 12.59 7.50
N GLY A 172 -13.65 11.84 7.17
CA GLY A 172 -14.98 11.98 7.75
C GLY A 172 -15.99 12.20 6.63
N ALA A 173 -16.64 13.36 6.53
CA ALA A 173 -17.59 13.64 5.46
C ALA A 173 -17.11 14.80 4.59
N GLY A 174 -16.70 14.54 3.36
CA GLY A 174 -16.15 15.54 2.45
C GLY A 174 -15.29 14.87 1.40
N GLN A 175 -14.54 15.63 0.63
CA GLN A 175 -13.51 15.09 -0.26
C GLN A 175 -12.15 15.28 0.40
N ASP A 176 -11.69 14.23 1.07
CA ASP A 176 -10.52 14.30 1.94
C ASP A 176 -9.23 13.84 1.23
N GLU A 177 -8.13 14.55 1.46
CA GLU A 177 -6.79 14.21 0.96
C GLU A 177 -5.92 13.69 2.12
N LEU A 178 -5.79 12.37 2.24
CA LEU A 178 -5.05 11.67 3.31
C LEU A 178 -3.72 11.12 2.77
N ILE A 179 -2.64 11.90 2.92
CA ILE A 179 -1.30 11.56 2.42
C ILE A 179 -0.36 11.18 3.57
N ILE A 180 0.15 9.95 3.52
CA ILE A 180 1.06 9.41 4.53
C ILE A 180 2.32 8.85 3.85
N GLU A 181 3.45 9.49 4.14
CA GLU A 181 4.75 9.13 3.59
C GLU A 181 5.73 8.70 4.68
N SER A 182 6.41 7.59 4.44
CA SER A 182 7.53 7.15 5.26
C SER A 182 8.78 6.97 4.41
N THR A 183 9.91 7.48 4.88
CA THR A 183 11.20 7.31 4.23
C THR A 183 12.22 6.81 5.25
N SER A 184 12.87 5.71 4.95
CA SER A 184 14.02 5.21 5.71
C SER A 184 15.22 5.08 4.79
N THR A 185 16.33 5.73 5.18
CA THR A 185 17.60 5.64 4.44
C THR A 185 18.70 5.12 5.34
N GLY A 186 19.32 4.01 4.92
CA GLY A 186 20.41 3.33 5.64
C GLY A 186 21.72 3.33 4.83
N TYR A 187 22.86 3.17 5.50
CA TYR A 187 24.16 3.04 4.81
C TYR A 187 24.58 1.59 4.65
N PHE A 188 24.47 0.77 5.70
CA PHE A 188 24.87 -0.63 5.74
C PHE A 188 23.70 -1.60 5.92
N GLN A 189 22.70 -1.26 6.75
CA GLN A 189 21.59 -2.17 7.07
C GLN A 189 20.27 -1.67 6.48
N GLY A 190 19.46 -2.63 6.04
CA GLY A 190 18.09 -2.37 5.64
C GLY A 190 17.21 -2.04 6.82
N THR A 191 16.77 -0.80 6.87
CA THR A 191 15.79 -0.32 7.84
C THR A 191 14.41 -0.32 7.20
N PRO A 192 13.43 -0.97 7.82
CA PRO A 192 12.11 -1.03 7.22
C PRO A 192 11.41 0.33 7.29
N SER A 193 10.61 0.64 6.27
CA SER A 193 9.75 1.80 6.21
C SER A 193 8.31 1.35 6.05
N TYR A 194 7.40 1.99 6.77
CA TYR A 194 5.98 1.68 6.80
C TYR A 194 5.18 2.96 6.56
N GLY A 195 4.41 3.05 5.48
CA GLY A 195 3.44 4.12 5.31
C GLY A 195 2.45 4.06 6.47
N SER A 196 1.87 2.87 6.67
CA SER A 196 1.03 2.57 7.82
C SER A 196 1.32 1.18 8.39
N TYR A 197 1.34 1.06 9.72
CA TYR A 197 1.51 -0.20 10.44
C TYR A 197 0.50 -0.34 11.59
N GLN A 198 -0.23 -1.46 11.62
CA GLN A 198 -1.20 -1.77 12.69
C GLN A 198 -2.21 -0.65 12.94
N SER A 199 -2.61 0.05 11.88
CA SER A 199 -3.42 1.28 11.98
C SER A 199 -4.70 1.16 11.15
N THR A 200 -5.57 2.15 11.29
CA THR A 200 -6.76 2.32 10.45
C THR A 200 -6.70 3.68 9.77
N VAL A 201 -6.97 3.70 8.47
CA VAL A 201 -7.16 4.90 7.66
C VAL A 201 -8.53 4.78 6.99
N ASP A 202 -9.36 5.79 7.14
CA ASP A 202 -10.78 5.79 6.74
C ASP A 202 -11.05 7.14 6.05
N GLY A 203 -11.38 7.13 4.77
CA GLY A 203 -11.77 8.34 4.02
C GLY A 203 -13.08 8.88 4.57
N GLY A 204 -14.11 8.03 4.53
CA GLY A 204 -15.39 8.26 5.18
C GLY A 204 -16.51 8.37 4.17
N SER A 205 -17.02 9.57 3.89
CA SER A 205 -18.01 9.78 2.84
C SER A 205 -17.63 10.97 1.99
N GLY A 206 -17.82 10.86 0.69
CA GLY A 206 -17.39 11.78 -0.34
C GLY A 206 -16.36 11.10 -1.23
N ASN A 207 -15.58 11.86 -2.00
CA ASN A 207 -14.61 11.28 -2.94
C ASN A 207 -13.22 11.51 -2.39
N ASP A 208 -12.67 10.51 -1.72
CA ASP A 208 -11.45 10.67 -0.92
C ASP A 208 -10.20 10.21 -1.67
N GLU A 209 -9.08 10.88 -1.45
CA GLU A 209 -7.76 10.45 -1.90
C GLU A 209 -6.96 9.93 -0.71
N ILE A 210 -6.67 8.62 -0.70
CA ILE A 210 -5.88 7.96 0.35
C ILE A 210 -4.57 7.46 -0.23
N SER A 211 -3.45 8.07 0.18
CA SER A 211 -2.11 7.72 -0.31
C SER A 211 -1.18 7.29 0.81
N LEU A 212 -0.82 6.00 0.86
CA LEU A 212 0.14 5.45 1.81
C LEU A 212 1.41 5.00 1.08
N SER A 213 2.51 5.71 1.30
CA SER A 213 3.79 5.41 0.65
C SER A 213 4.91 5.10 1.64
N ALA A 214 5.74 4.14 1.27
CA ALA A 214 6.96 3.82 1.97
C ALA A 214 8.15 3.68 1.03
N TYR A 215 9.24 4.33 1.41
CA TYR A 215 10.52 4.18 0.75
C TYR A 215 11.58 3.68 1.72
N SER A 216 12.28 2.60 1.36
CA SER A 216 13.43 2.09 2.09
C SER A 216 14.63 1.91 1.17
N GLY A 217 15.67 2.71 1.38
CA GLY A 217 16.90 2.67 0.58
C GLY A 217 18.13 2.45 1.44
N SER A 218 18.87 1.35 1.24
CA SER A 218 20.17 1.15 1.89
C SER A 218 21.12 0.36 1.01
N ARG A 219 22.45 0.40 1.25
CA ARG A 219 23.35 -0.50 0.50
C ARG A 219 23.06 -1.96 0.78
N GLY A 220 22.61 -2.31 1.99
CA GLY A 220 22.33 -3.69 2.39
C GLY A 220 21.02 -4.27 1.86
N GLY A 221 20.16 -3.46 1.22
CA GLY A 221 18.77 -3.81 0.91
C GLY A 221 17.80 -3.03 1.79
N GLY A 222 16.58 -2.77 1.32
CA GLY A 222 15.54 -2.11 2.10
C GLY A 222 14.33 -3.01 2.33
N THR A 223 13.46 -2.65 3.25
CA THR A 223 12.10 -3.21 3.27
C THR A 223 11.08 -2.09 3.33
N ALA A 224 10.12 -2.05 2.41
CA ALA A 224 9.12 -0.99 2.35
C ALA A 224 7.71 -1.60 2.31
N TYR A 225 6.81 -1.06 3.14
CA TYR A 225 5.40 -1.42 3.18
C TYR A 225 4.55 -0.15 3.01
N GLY A 226 3.77 -0.03 1.94
CA GLY A 226 2.72 0.99 1.89
C GLY A 226 1.78 0.85 3.09
N ALA A 227 1.27 -0.37 3.28
CA ALA A 227 0.48 -0.79 4.43
C ALA A 227 0.90 -2.18 4.96
N LEU A 228 1.05 -2.33 6.29
CA LEU A 228 1.27 -3.63 6.94
C LEU A 228 0.35 -3.80 8.17
N GLU A 229 -0.46 -4.85 8.16
CA GLU A 229 -1.45 -5.09 9.23
C GLU A 229 -2.40 -3.90 9.44
N THR A 230 -2.70 -3.18 8.35
CA THR A 230 -3.51 -1.97 8.35
C THR A 230 -4.85 -2.22 7.69
N THR A 231 -5.88 -1.51 8.13
CA THR A 231 -7.17 -1.42 7.43
C THR A 231 -7.24 -0.06 6.73
N VAL A 232 -7.51 -0.06 5.43
CA VAL A 232 -7.72 1.14 4.62
C VAL A 232 -9.12 1.06 4.02
N LEU A 233 -9.95 2.07 4.29
CA LEU A 233 -11.33 2.18 3.84
C LEU A 233 -11.47 3.47 3.02
N GLY A 234 -11.97 3.39 1.79
CA GLY A 234 -12.40 4.57 1.03
C GLY A 234 -13.64 5.14 1.68
N GLY A 235 -14.71 4.34 1.69
CA GLY A 235 -15.95 4.65 2.37
C GLY A 235 -17.09 4.80 1.37
N ALA A 236 -17.73 5.96 1.33
CA ALA A 236 -18.86 6.19 0.44
C ALA A 236 -18.60 7.32 -0.55
N GLY A 237 -18.38 6.99 -1.81
CA GLY A 237 -18.28 7.91 -2.94
C GLY A 237 -17.31 7.33 -3.95
N ARG A 238 -16.59 8.15 -4.69
CA ARG A 238 -15.60 7.68 -5.66
C ARG A 238 -14.22 7.93 -5.09
N ASP A 239 -13.63 6.90 -4.51
CA ASP A 239 -12.39 7.01 -3.77
C ASP A 239 -11.19 6.60 -4.63
N GLU A 240 -10.04 7.23 -4.37
CA GLU A 240 -8.74 6.86 -4.93
C GLU A 240 -7.83 6.37 -3.80
N ILE A 241 -7.56 5.07 -3.76
CA ILE A 241 -6.71 4.45 -2.75
C ILE A 241 -5.40 3.99 -3.39
N THR A 242 -4.29 4.65 -3.04
CA THR A 242 -2.94 4.31 -3.52
C THR A 242 -2.04 3.84 -2.39
N LEU A 243 -1.61 2.57 -2.46
CA LEU A 243 -0.67 1.97 -1.52
C LEU A 243 0.63 1.57 -2.21
N SER A 244 1.75 2.18 -1.83
CA SER A 244 3.03 1.97 -2.50
C SER A 244 4.18 1.62 -1.56
N GLY A 245 4.90 0.55 -1.92
CA GLY A 245 6.20 0.23 -1.35
C GLY A 245 7.30 0.41 -2.39
N SER A 246 8.41 1.05 -2.02
CA SER A 246 9.63 1.10 -2.83
C SER A 246 10.85 0.76 -2.00
N ALA A 247 11.54 -0.32 -2.36
CA ALA A 247 12.78 -0.74 -1.71
C ALA A 247 13.97 -0.79 -2.67
N GLY A 248 15.11 -0.26 -2.24
CA GLY A 248 16.33 -0.24 -3.04
C GLY A 248 17.58 -0.61 -2.23
N GLY A 249 18.53 -1.26 -2.90
CA GLY A 249 19.84 -1.57 -2.32
C GLY A 249 20.71 -2.46 -3.18
N MET A 250 21.83 -2.96 -2.64
CA MET A 250 22.69 -3.89 -3.40
C MET A 250 22.14 -5.31 -3.40
N SER A 251 21.35 -5.73 -2.41
CA SER A 251 20.77 -7.09 -2.32
C SER A 251 19.58 -7.10 -1.35
N HIS A 252 18.74 -8.14 -1.34
CA HIS A 252 17.73 -8.37 -0.29
C HIS A 252 16.65 -7.27 -0.14
N SER A 253 16.40 -6.47 -1.18
CA SER A 253 15.34 -5.46 -1.15
C SER A 253 13.96 -6.11 -1.19
N ARG A 254 13.07 -5.76 -0.27
CA ARG A 254 11.71 -6.27 -0.21
C ARG A 254 10.71 -5.13 -0.24
N SER A 255 9.68 -5.25 -1.06
CA SER A 255 8.67 -4.22 -1.18
C SER A 255 7.27 -4.80 -1.20
N TYR A 256 6.34 -4.08 -0.58
CA TYR A 256 4.95 -4.44 -0.44
C TYR A 256 4.07 -3.21 -0.67
N GLY A 257 3.10 -3.28 -1.58
CA GLY A 257 2.03 -2.29 -1.65
C GLY A 257 1.17 -2.40 -0.39
N ALA A 258 0.59 -3.58 -0.19
CA ALA A 258 -0.08 -3.97 1.05
C ALA A 258 0.33 -5.39 1.51
N ALA A 259 0.53 -5.57 2.81
CA ALA A 259 0.86 -6.86 3.42
C ALA A 259 -0.02 -7.12 4.65
N GLN A 260 -0.70 -8.27 4.71
CA GLN A 260 -1.56 -8.65 5.84
C GLN A 260 -2.61 -7.57 6.18
N SER A 261 -3.03 -6.83 5.16
CA SER A 261 -3.91 -5.67 5.27
C SER A 261 -5.25 -5.95 4.60
N LEU A 262 -6.26 -5.15 4.98
CA LEU A 262 -7.52 -5.02 4.28
C LEU A 262 -7.54 -3.66 3.57
N VAL A 263 -7.90 -3.68 2.29
CA VAL A 263 -8.21 -2.49 1.49
C VAL A 263 -9.64 -2.69 0.97
N ASP A 264 -10.50 -1.70 1.21
CA ASP A 264 -11.92 -1.74 0.87
C ASP A 264 -12.28 -0.38 0.25
N GLY A 265 -12.72 -0.36 -1.01
CA GLY A 265 -13.19 0.86 -1.68
C GLY A 265 -14.47 1.36 -1.02
N GLY A 266 -15.46 0.48 -0.91
CA GLY A 266 -16.68 0.73 -0.16
C GLY A 266 -17.89 0.84 -1.08
N THR A 267 -18.51 2.01 -1.19
CA THR A 267 -19.61 2.24 -2.14
C THR A 267 -19.27 3.37 -3.09
N GLY A 268 -19.57 3.18 -4.37
CA GLY A 268 -19.27 4.08 -5.48
C GLY A 268 -18.20 3.47 -6.37
N ASN A 269 -17.68 4.24 -7.33
CA ASN A 269 -16.80 3.69 -8.37
C ASN A 269 -15.35 4.00 -8.02
N ASP A 270 -14.66 3.08 -7.36
CA ASP A 270 -13.38 3.33 -6.71
C ASP A 270 -12.20 2.98 -7.61
N LEU A 271 -11.07 3.66 -7.39
CA LEU A 271 -9.78 3.32 -7.96
C LEU A 271 -8.84 2.83 -6.87
N ILE A 272 -8.47 1.56 -6.92
CA ILE A 272 -7.59 0.93 -5.92
C ILE A 272 -6.28 0.52 -6.58
N THR A 273 -5.19 1.22 -6.25
CA THR A 273 -3.84 0.95 -6.77
C THR A 273 -2.89 0.45 -5.69
N LEU A 274 -2.40 -0.78 -5.84
CA LEU A 274 -1.36 -1.37 -4.98
C LEU A 274 -0.10 -1.60 -5.80
N SER A 275 1.01 -0.95 -5.43
CA SER A 275 2.27 -1.10 -6.15
C SER A 275 3.44 -1.44 -5.23
N ALA A 276 4.26 -2.38 -5.67
CA ALA A 276 5.53 -2.68 -5.03
C ALA A 276 6.66 -2.67 -6.04
N MET A 277 7.70 -1.89 -5.76
CA MET A 277 8.95 -1.90 -6.52
C MET A 277 10.13 -2.29 -5.63
N ALA A 278 10.89 -3.30 -6.04
CA ALA A 278 12.14 -3.67 -5.36
C ALA A 278 13.32 -3.73 -6.33
N SER A 279 14.43 -3.08 -5.98
CA SER A 279 15.63 -3.03 -6.83
C SER A 279 16.90 -3.47 -6.08
N GLY A 280 17.78 -4.18 -6.78
CA GLY A 280 19.09 -4.60 -6.26
C GLY A 280 19.80 -5.64 -7.13
N ALA A 281 21.02 -6.03 -6.75
CA ALA A 281 21.80 -6.98 -7.53
C ALA A 281 21.31 -8.43 -7.38
N ALA A 282 20.74 -8.79 -6.23
CA ALA A 282 20.21 -10.13 -5.98
C ALA A 282 19.12 -10.16 -4.90
N ASP A 283 18.32 -11.23 -4.91
CA ASP A 283 17.37 -11.62 -3.86
C ASP A 283 16.33 -10.54 -3.55
N THR A 284 15.81 -9.88 -4.58
CA THR A 284 14.80 -8.82 -4.42
C THR A 284 13.40 -9.37 -4.53
N GLN A 285 12.47 -8.86 -3.73
CA GLN A 285 11.08 -9.32 -3.73
C GLN A 285 10.14 -8.12 -3.75
N ALA A 286 9.13 -8.14 -4.62
CA ALA A 286 8.10 -7.12 -4.69
C ALA A 286 6.74 -7.80 -4.77
N TYR A 287 5.84 -7.43 -3.85
CA TYR A 287 4.49 -7.96 -3.77
C TYR A 287 3.49 -6.80 -3.81
N GLY A 288 2.65 -6.68 -4.83
CA GLY A 288 1.57 -5.70 -4.81
C GLY A 288 0.66 -5.93 -3.58
N LEU A 289 0.21 -7.17 -3.41
CA LEU A 289 -0.55 -7.66 -2.26
C LEU A 289 0.07 -8.95 -1.69
N PHE A 290 0.32 -9.00 -0.38
CA PHE A 290 0.89 -10.16 0.32
C PHE A 290 0.03 -10.60 1.52
N ASN A 291 -0.58 -11.78 1.47
CA ASN A 291 -1.47 -12.28 2.54
C ASN A 291 -2.58 -11.29 2.97
N GLY A 292 -3.07 -10.45 2.05
CA GLY A 292 -4.08 -9.43 2.33
C GLY A 292 -5.36 -9.63 1.52
N ARG A 293 -6.28 -8.68 1.65
CA ARG A 293 -7.55 -8.64 0.91
C ARG A 293 -7.74 -7.25 0.29
N VAL A 294 -8.20 -7.23 -0.95
CA VAL A 294 -8.67 -6.04 -1.65
C VAL A 294 -10.12 -6.29 -2.05
N LEU A 295 -11.00 -5.35 -1.73
CA LEU A 295 -12.42 -5.34 -2.07
C LEU A 295 -12.69 -4.03 -2.81
N GLY A 296 -13.29 -4.08 -4.00
CA GLY A 296 -13.82 -2.88 -4.66
C GLY A 296 -15.03 -2.38 -3.88
N GLY A 297 -16.10 -3.16 -3.87
CA GLY A 297 -17.28 -2.90 -3.05
C GLY A 297 -18.55 -2.86 -3.89
N ASP A 298 -19.39 -1.85 -3.67
CA ASP A 298 -20.56 -1.58 -4.53
C ASP A 298 -20.19 -0.50 -5.55
N GLY A 299 -20.24 -0.77 -6.85
CA GLY A 299 -19.98 0.19 -7.93
C GLY A 299 -19.08 -0.43 -8.99
N ASN A 300 -18.76 0.34 -10.02
CA ASN A 300 -17.85 -0.13 -11.07
C ASN A 300 -16.43 0.27 -10.70
N ASP A 301 -15.68 -0.66 -10.14
CA ASP A 301 -14.37 -0.41 -9.54
C ASP A 301 -13.22 -0.73 -10.50
N GLU A 302 -12.11 0.00 -10.36
CA GLU A 302 -10.85 -0.27 -11.03
C GLU A 302 -9.80 -0.69 -9.99
N ILE A 303 -9.34 -1.95 -10.07
CA ILE A 303 -8.36 -2.52 -9.14
C ILE A 303 -7.07 -2.84 -9.89
N ILE A 304 -5.99 -2.12 -9.56
CA ILE A 304 -4.67 -2.27 -10.17
C ILE A 304 -3.67 -2.76 -9.13
N ILE A 305 -3.10 -3.95 -9.32
CA ILE A 305 -2.11 -4.53 -8.39
C ILE A 305 -0.85 -4.94 -9.14
N SER A 306 0.29 -4.39 -8.75
CA SER A 306 1.58 -4.67 -9.40
C SER A 306 2.70 -4.99 -8.41
N GLY A 307 3.48 -6.01 -8.73
CA GLY A 307 4.76 -6.29 -8.07
C GLY A 307 5.89 -6.37 -9.08
N SER A 308 6.82 -5.43 -9.02
CA SER A 308 7.92 -5.30 -9.99
C SER A 308 9.29 -5.39 -9.33
N THR A 309 10.17 -6.19 -9.92
CA THR A 309 11.56 -6.30 -9.47
C THR A 309 12.56 -5.89 -10.53
N ASN A 310 13.59 -5.17 -10.09
CA ASN A 310 14.77 -4.87 -10.86
C ASN A 310 15.97 -5.57 -10.21
N SER A 311 16.08 -6.88 -10.46
CA SER A 311 17.05 -7.79 -9.84
C SER A 311 18.05 -8.37 -10.83
N GLY A 312 19.34 -8.36 -10.48
CA GLY A 312 20.34 -9.09 -11.26
C GLY A 312 20.18 -10.61 -11.20
N SER A 313 19.65 -11.17 -10.10
CA SER A 313 19.36 -12.60 -9.92
C SER A 313 18.39 -12.84 -8.76
N ASN A 314 17.64 -13.95 -8.79
CA ASN A 314 16.67 -14.33 -7.74
C ASN A 314 15.61 -13.26 -7.41
N GLY A 315 15.24 -12.44 -8.40
CA GLY A 315 14.15 -11.46 -8.29
C GLY A 315 12.78 -12.14 -8.26
N GLN A 316 11.87 -11.65 -7.44
CA GLN A 316 10.49 -12.12 -7.34
C GLN A 316 9.51 -10.96 -7.46
N GLY A 317 8.93 -10.74 -8.64
CA GLY A 317 7.90 -9.72 -8.87
C GLY A 317 6.51 -10.33 -8.93
N ILE A 318 5.70 -10.12 -7.90
CA ILE A 318 4.40 -10.77 -7.77
C ILE A 318 3.29 -9.74 -7.56
N GLY A 319 2.25 -9.78 -8.39
CA GLY A 319 1.06 -8.93 -8.19
C GLY A 319 0.38 -9.28 -6.86
N VAL A 320 -0.20 -10.48 -6.75
CA VAL A 320 -0.85 -10.98 -5.54
C VAL A 320 -0.25 -12.32 -5.10
N TYR A 321 0.23 -12.37 -3.85
CA TYR A 321 0.70 -13.60 -3.22
C TYR A 321 -0.16 -13.93 -1.99
N ARG A 322 -0.81 -15.11 -2.01
CA ARG A 322 -1.65 -15.59 -0.89
C ARG A 322 -2.73 -14.60 -0.44
N GLY A 323 -3.17 -13.74 -1.36
CA GLY A 323 -4.22 -12.75 -1.11
C GLY A 323 -5.52 -13.09 -1.81
N THR A 324 -6.52 -12.25 -1.57
CA THR A 324 -7.79 -12.27 -2.28
C THR A 324 -8.09 -10.89 -2.84
N VAL A 325 -8.54 -10.84 -4.08
CA VAL A 325 -9.07 -9.65 -4.75
C VAL A 325 -10.51 -9.95 -5.12
N ASN A 326 -11.43 -9.03 -4.83
CA ASN A 326 -12.84 -9.12 -5.20
C ASN A 326 -13.28 -7.76 -5.75
N GLY A 327 -13.83 -7.70 -6.96
CA GLY A 327 -14.42 -6.49 -7.51
C GLY A 327 -15.64 -6.09 -6.66
N GLY A 328 -16.68 -6.92 -6.65
CA GLY A 328 -17.82 -6.74 -5.76
C GLY A 328 -19.13 -6.74 -6.53
N TYR A 329 -19.90 -5.66 -6.46
CA TYR A 329 -21.10 -5.48 -7.27
C TYR A 329 -20.87 -4.35 -8.27
N GLY A 330 -21.08 -4.59 -9.56
CA GLY A 330 -20.87 -3.62 -10.61
C GLY A 330 -20.04 -4.24 -11.73
N ASP A 331 -19.84 -3.50 -12.81
CA ASP A 331 -18.95 -3.95 -13.89
C ASP A 331 -17.52 -3.51 -13.54
N ASP A 332 -16.71 -4.43 -13.01
CA ASP A 332 -15.38 -4.13 -12.45
C ASP A 332 -14.22 -4.37 -13.44
N GLU A 333 -13.14 -3.61 -13.31
CA GLU A 333 -11.89 -3.81 -14.05
C GLU A 333 -10.75 -4.19 -13.08
N ILE A 334 -10.28 -5.43 -13.17
CA ILE A 334 -9.22 -5.97 -12.30
C ILE A 334 -7.97 -6.25 -13.14
N THR A 335 -6.92 -5.47 -12.90
CA THR A 335 -5.61 -5.62 -13.54
C THR A 335 -4.53 -6.02 -12.55
N ILE A 336 -3.91 -7.18 -12.76
CA ILE A 336 -2.87 -7.72 -11.89
C ILE A 336 -1.62 -8.09 -12.70
N SER A 337 -0.47 -7.55 -12.28
CA SER A 337 0.81 -7.81 -12.95
C SER A 337 1.95 -8.18 -12.00
N GLY A 338 2.77 -9.14 -12.44
CA GLY A 338 4.06 -9.44 -11.83
C GLY A 338 5.17 -9.26 -12.84
N GLU A 339 6.17 -8.44 -12.52
CA GLU A 339 7.23 -8.10 -13.46
C GLU A 339 8.64 -8.29 -12.91
N HIS A 340 9.55 -8.65 -13.80
CA HIS A 340 10.98 -8.49 -13.58
C HIS A 340 11.65 -7.91 -14.83
N THR A 341 12.69 -7.10 -14.66
CA THR A 341 13.33 -6.39 -15.80
C THR A 341 14.54 -7.11 -16.39
N HIS A 342 15.06 -8.13 -15.72
CA HIS A 342 16.25 -8.86 -16.15
C HIS A 342 15.88 -10.27 -16.59
N ASP A 343 16.32 -10.63 -17.81
CA ASP A 343 16.23 -11.97 -18.40
C ASP A 343 17.22 -12.93 -17.72
N ASN A 344 17.10 -13.09 -16.42
CA ASN A 344 17.81 -14.10 -15.65
C ASN A 344 16.82 -15.23 -15.31
N PRO A 345 17.09 -16.48 -15.69
CA PRO A 345 16.17 -17.60 -15.44
C PRO A 345 15.93 -17.90 -13.95
N SER A 346 16.73 -17.32 -13.05
CA SER A 346 16.49 -17.39 -11.59
C SER A 346 15.45 -16.38 -11.10
N ASN A 347 15.14 -15.36 -11.90
CA ASN A 347 14.09 -14.41 -11.59
C ASN A 347 12.75 -15.07 -11.92
N VAL A 348 11.75 -14.80 -11.08
CA VAL A 348 10.37 -15.24 -11.31
C VAL A 348 9.43 -14.07 -11.18
N ALA A 349 8.41 -14.03 -12.02
CA ALA A 349 7.39 -13.01 -11.95
C ALA A 349 6.00 -13.59 -12.27
N TYR A 350 5.05 -13.36 -11.36
CA TYR A 350 3.69 -13.89 -11.43
C TYR A 350 2.67 -12.78 -11.19
N GLY A 351 1.61 -12.70 -12.00
CA GLY A 351 0.45 -11.88 -11.63
C GLY A 351 -0.17 -12.39 -10.33
N LEU A 352 -0.45 -13.71 -10.26
CA LEU A 352 -1.01 -14.37 -9.08
C LEU A 352 -0.17 -15.56 -8.63
N TRP A 353 0.03 -15.72 -7.32
CA TRP A 353 0.61 -16.95 -6.78
C TRP A 353 -0.05 -17.36 -5.45
N GLN A 354 -0.65 -18.56 -5.43
CA GLN A 354 -1.44 -19.07 -4.31
C GLN A 354 -2.58 -18.12 -3.92
N ALA A 355 -3.17 -17.44 -4.89
CA ALA A 355 -4.14 -16.36 -4.67
C ALA A 355 -5.51 -16.67 -5.29
N SER A 356 -6.48 -15.81 -5.00
CA SER A 356 -7.81 -15.87 -5.62
C SER A 356 -8.26 -14.49 -6.07
N VAL A 357 -8.86 -14.43 -7.25
CA VAL A 357 -9.50 -13.23 -7.82
C VAL A 357 -10.95 -13.57 -8.13
N TYR A 358 -11.86 -12.67 -7.75
CA TYR A 358 -13.28 -12.74 -8.02
C TYR A 358 -13.67 -11.42 -8.70
N GLY A 359 -14.37 -11.48 -9.84
CA GLY A 359 -14.99 -10.31 -10.44
C GLY A 359 -16.14 -9.84 -9.53
N GLY A 360 -17.13 -10.71 -9.34
CA GLY A 360 -18.22 -10.46 -8.40
C GLY A 360 -19.56 -10.56 -9.11
N ALA A 361 -20.37 -9.51 -9.08
CA ALA A 361 -21.63 -9.45 -9.78
C ALA A 361 -21.62 -8.29 -10.77
N GLY A 362 -21.68 -8.58 -12.06
CA GLY A 362 -21.60 -7.61 -13.15
C GLY A 362 -20.81 -8.18 -14.32
N ASN A 363 -20.53 -7.37 -15.33
CA ASN A 363 -19.74 -7.82 -16.48
C ASN A 363 -18.30 -7.37 -16.30
N ASP A 364 -17.49 -8.24 -15.68
CA ASP A 364 -16.17 -7.88 -15.21
C ASP A 364 -15.10 -8.09 -16.27
N ILE A 365 -14.01 -7.31 -16.19
CA ILE A 365 -12.81 -7.49 -16.99
C ILE A 365 -11.66 -7.87 -16.07
N ILE A 366 -11.15 -9.09 -16.24
CA ILE A 366 -10.04 -9.60 -15.43
C ILE A 366 -8.81 -9.80 -16.32
N THR A 367 -7.81 -8.94 -16.11
CA THR A 367 -6.52 -8.96 -16.79
C THR A 367 -5.42 -9.43 -15.83
N VAL A 368 -4.77 -10.55 -16.15
CA VAL A 368 -3.67 -11.09 -15.34
C VAL A 368 -2.46 -11.38 -16.22
N SER A 369 -1.34 -10.75 -15.88
CA SER A 369 -0.07 -10.91 -16.57
C SER A 369 1.07 -11.19 -15.61
N GLY A 370 2.10 -11.87 -16.11
CA GLY A 370 3.32 -12.11 -15.37
C GLY A 370 4.44 -12.45 -16.33
N THR A 371 5.66 -11.97 -16.07
CA THR A 371 6.77 -12.24 -17.01
C THR A 371 7.06 -13.73 -17.10
N THR A 372 7.01 -14.49 -15.99
CA THR A 372 7.22 -15.96 -16.00
C THR A 372 5.93 -16.72 -16.31
N LEU A 373 4.90 -16.56 -15.49
CA LEU A 373 3.54 -17.07 -15.74
C LEU A 373 2.56 -16.00 -15.30
N ALA A 374 1.39 -15.90 -15.93
CA ALA A 374 0.33 -15.01 -15.44
C ALA A 374 -0.11 -15.41 -14.03
N PHE A 375 -0.28 -16.70 -13.77
CA PHE A 375 -0.67 -17.18 -12.45
C PHE A 375 -0.15 -18.58 -12.11
N LYS A 376 -0.04 -18.86 -10.81
CA LYS A 376 0.43 -20.14 -10.26
C LYS A 376 -0.35 -20.56 -9.03
N ASP A 377 -0.85 -21.79 -9.02
CA ASP A 377 -1.64 -22.38 -7.93
C ASP A 377 -2.80 -21.47 -7.49
N SER A 378 -3.46 -20.81 -8.46
CA SER A 378 -4.44 -19.74 -8.20
C SER A 378 -5.80 -20.02 -8.82
N LEU A 379 -6.82 -19.34 -8.32
CA LEU A 379 -8.18 -19.31 -8.84
C LEU A 379 -8.49 -17.91 -9.39
N ILE A 380 -9.05 -17.85 -10.59
CA ILE A 380 -9.67 -16.66 -11.15
C ILE A 380 -11.12 -17.03 -11.43
N HIS A 381 -12.06 -16.30 -10.86
CA HIS A 381 -13.49 -16.54 -10.98
C HIS A 381 -14.17 -15.25 -11.45
N GLY A 382 -14.99 -15.33 -12.51
CA GLY A 382 -15.77 -14.20 -13.02
C GLY A 382 -16.83 -13.81 -12.00
N GLY A 383 -17.85 -14.65 -11.86
CA GLY A 383 -18.89 -14.42 -10.86
C GLY A 383 -20.26 -14.57 -11.48
N ASP A 384 -21.15 -13.63 -11.21
CA ASP A 384 -22.41 -13.48 -11.93
C ASP A 384 -22.25 -12.40 -13.00
N GLY A 385 -22.61 -12.68 -14.25
CA GLY A 385 -22.65 -11.70 -15.35
C GLY A 385 -21.94 -12.20 -16.61
N ASN A 386 -21.52 -11.31 -17.51
CA ASN A 386 -20.84 -11.73 -18.75
C ASN A 386 -19.40 -11.25 -18.71
N ASP A 387 -18.52 -12.10 -18.18
CA ASP A 387 -17.17 -11.70 -17.83
C ASP A 387 -16.19 -11.87 -18.99
N ARG A 388 -15.12 -11.08 -18.96
CA ARG A 388 -14.03 -11.12 -19.93
C ARG A 388 -12.71 -11.40 -19.24
N PHE A 389 -12.01 -12.43 -19.73
CA PHE A 389 -10.72 -12.86 -19.19
C PHE A 389 -9.59 -12.62 -20.20
N GLU A 390 -8.64 -11.77 -19.81
CA GLU A 390 -7.37 -11.53 -20.49
C GLU A 390 -6.23 -12.06 -19.62
N VAL A 391 -6.13 -13.39 -19.56
CA VAL A 391 -5.20 -14.09 -18.69
C VAL A 391 -4.16 -14.82 -19.52
N GLY A 392 -2.88 -14.66 -19.19
CA GLY A 392 -1.80 -15.39 -19.86
C GLY A 392 -1.70 -16.87 -19.46
N ILE A 393 -0.59 -17.51 -19.79
CA ILE A 393 -0.31 -18.90 -19.37
C ILE A 393 -0.22 -19.01 -17.85
N GLY A 394 -0.67 -20.14 -17.29
CA GLY A 394 -0.61 -20.33 -15.85
C GLY A 394 -0.90 -21.74 -15.35
N HIS A 395 -0.70 -21.93 -14.04
CA HIS A 395 -1.10 -23.14 -13.33
C HIS A 395 -2.25 -22.79 -12.39
N GLY A 396 -3.45 -23.32 -12.64
CA GLY A 396 -4.62 -22.99 -11.84
C GLY A 396 -5.93 -23.16 -12.58
N THR A 397 -6.97 -22.49 -12.08
CA THR A 397 -8.32 -22.55 -12.65
C THR A 397 -8.79 -21.15 -13.02
N VAL A 398 -9.39 -21.04 -14.21
CA VAL A 398 -10.20 -19.90 -14.62
C VAL A 398 -11.63 -20.40 -14.75
N ASP A 399 -12.54 -19.78 -14.02
CA ASP A 399 -13.95 -20.14 -13.93
C ASP A 399 -14.78 -18.91 -14.36
N GLY A 400 -15.59 -19.03 -15.41
CA GLY A 400 -16.46 -17.93 -15.84
C GLY A 400 -17.57 -17.65 -14.81
N GLY A 401 -18.07 -18.69 -14.16
CA GLY A 401 -19.20 -18.58 -13.23
C GLY A 401 -20.55 -18.65 -13.94
N VAL A 402 -21.43 -17.71 -13.64
CA VAL A 402 -22.80 -17.63 -14.14
C VAL A 402 -22.90 -16.53 -15.20
N GLY A 403 -23.12 -16.93 -16.45
CA GLY A 403 -23.61 -16.05 -17.48
C GLY A 403 -23.05 -16.42 -18.85
N ARG A 404 -22.54 -15.45 -19.60
CA ARG A 404 -21.95 -15.70 -20.92
C ARG A 404 -20.56 -15.12 -21.00
N ASP A 405 -19.60 -15.97 -20.64
CA ASP A 405 -18.23 -15.56 -20.38
C ASP A 405 -17.32 -15.74 -21.60
N LEU A 406 -16.32 -14.88 -21.70
CA LEU A 406 -15.36 -14.84 -22.79
C LEU A 406 -13.93 -14.91 -22.27
N ILE A 407 -13.18 -15.94 -22.70
CA ILE A 407 -11.73 -16.00 -22.49
C ILE A 407 -10.96 -15.78 -23.79
N LEU A 408 -9.91 -14.96 -23.72
CA LEU A 408 -8.93 -14.78 -24.79
C LEU A 408 -7.78 -15.78 -24.64
N LEU A 409 -7.47 -16.50 -25.71
CA LEU A 409 -6.43 -17.54 -25.77
C LEU A 409 -5.29 -17.14 -26.71
N ASP A 410 -4.95 -15.86 -26.74
CA ASP A 410 -3.92 -15.30 -27.63
C ASP A 410 -2.48 -15.67 -27.22
N PHE A 411 -2.32 -16.32 -26.07
CA PHE A 411 -1.04 -16.83 -25.56
C PHE A 411 -0.70 -18.25 -26.03
N PHE A 412 -1.56 -18.94 -26.79
CA PHE A 412 -1.36 -20.34 -27.11
C PHE A 412 -0.21 -20.56 -28.12
N GLU A 413 0.75 -21.43 -27.76
CA GLU A 413 1.86 -21.82 -28.63
C GLU A 413 1.85 -23.33 -28.91
N ALA A 414 1.61 -23.71 -30.16
CA ALA A 414 1.44 -25.11 -30.56
C ALA A 414 2.70 -25.98 -30.35
N GLN A 415 3.89 -25.38 -30.27
CA GLN A 415 5.16 -26.08 -30.08
C GLN A 415 5.39 -26.50 -28.61
N THR A 416 4.82 -25.76 -27.67
CA THR A 416 5.09 -25.92 -26.23
C THR A 416 3.83 -26.26 -25.43
N MET A 417 2.65 -26.25 -26.08
CA MET A 417 1.36 -26.45 -25.44
C MET A 417 0.51 -27.53 -26.10
N THR A 418 -0.32 -28.17 -25.29
CA THR A 418 -1.37 -29.10 -25.71
C THR A 418 -2.70 -28.68 -25.14
N VAL A 419 -3.79 -28.94 -25.87
CA VAL A 419 -5.15 -28.59 -25.44
C VAL A 419 -6.07 -29.81 -25.50
N GLN A 420 -6.90 -29.95 -24.47
CA GLN A 420 -7.93 -30.96 -24.36
C GLN A 420 -9.27 -30.28 -24.04
N ALA A 421 -10.28 -30.54 -24.88
CA ALA A 421 -11.66 -30.17 -24.52
C ALA A 421 -12.17 -31.06 -23.38
N LEU A 422 -12.81 -30.43 -22.40
CA LEU A 422 -13.45 -31.06 -21.26
C LEU A 422 -14.97 -31.10 -21.45
N ALA A 423 -15.68 -31.75 -20.53
CA ALA A 423 -17.13 -31.64 -20.43
C ALA A 423 -17.54 -30.21 -20.03
N ASN A 424 -18.84 -29.89 -20.17
CA ASN A 424 -19.43 -28.60 -19.77
C ASN A 424 -18.68 -27.39 -20.33
N ASN A 425 -18.32 -27.48 -21.61
CA ASN A 425 -17.59 -26.44 -22.32
C ASN A 425 -16.24 -26.04 -21.68
N GLY A 426 -15.59 -26.91 -20.90
CA GLY A 426 -14.27 -26.60 -20.35
C GLY A 426 -13.11 -26.87 -21.31
N LEU A 427 -11.95 -26.28 -21.04
CA LEU A 427 -10.66 -26.58 -21.65
C LEU A 427 -9.62 -26.95 -20.59
N ARG A 428 -8.69 -27.84 -20.95
CA ARG A 428 -7.44 -28.03 -20.22
C ARG A 428 -6.29 -27.74 -21.17
N ILE A 429 -5.44 -26.81 -20.78
CA ILE A 429 -4.21 -26.48 -21.49
C ILE A 429 -3.04 -26.94 -20.62
N THR A 430 -2.09 -27.66 -21.22
CA THR A 430 -0.87 -28.10 -20.56
C THR A 430 0.32 -27.62 -21.39
N GLY A 431 1.22 -26.87 -20.76
CA GLY A 431 2.42 -26.35 -21.42
C GLY A 431 3.72 -26.73 -20.72
N THR A 432 4.82 -26.69 -21.47
CA THR A 432 6.16 -27.06 -21.00
C THR A 432 7.14 -25.89 -20.95
N ALA A 433 6.70 -24.69 -21.30
CA ALA A 433 7.52 -23.46 -21.29
C ALA A 433 6.85 -22.32 -20.52
N ASP A 434 7.66 -21.38 -20.02
CA ASP A 434 7.20 -20.11 -19.44
C ASP A 434 6.88 -19.06 -20.52
N ALA A 435 6.46 -17.85 -20.12
CA ALA A 435 6.01 -16.81 -21.06
C ALA A 435 7.18 -16.16 -21.83
N GLN A 436 8.43 -16.48 -21.46
CA GLN A 436 9.63 -16.14 -22.20
C GLN A 436 10.13 -17.29 -23.09
N GLY A 437 9.43 -18.43 -23.12
CA GLY A 437 9.77 -19.60 -23.92
C GLY A 437 10.84 -20.50 -23.30
N ASN A 438 11.23 -20.29 -22.04
CA ASN A 438 12.16 -21.19 -21.36
C ASN A 438 11.44 -22.48 -20.97
N LEU A 439 12.10 -23.62 -21.17
CA LEU A 439 11.55 -24.91 -20.73
C LEU A 439 11.50 -24.98 -19.20
N LEU A 440 10.36 -25.43 -18.69
CA LEU A 440 10.14 -25.63 -17.26
C LEU A 440 10.50 -27.06 -16.86
N GLU A 441 10.97 -27.23 -15.63
CA GLU A 441 11.25 -28.56 -15.06
C GLU A 441 9.99 -29.42 -14.94
N ALA A 442 8.83 -28.78 -14.71
CA ALA A 442 7.53 -29.42 -14.64
C ALA A 442 6.54 -28.68 -15.55
N PRO A 443 5.66 -29.41 -16.26
CA PRO A 443 4.63 -28.79 -17.06
C PRO A 443 3.63 -28.06 -16.16
N TRP A 444 3.09 -26.94 -16.65
CA TRP A 444 1.96 -26.27 -16.02
C TRP A 444 0.65 -26.79 -16.60
N THR A 445 -0.44 -26.63 -15.86
CA THR A 445 -1.79 -26.98 -16.32
C THR A 445 -2.79 -25.89 -15.95
N GLN A 446 -3.43 -25.33 -16.96
CA GLN A 446 -4.53 -24.40 -16.80
C GLN A 446 -5.84 -25.15 -17.08
N THR A 447 -6.77 -25.05 -16.14
CA THR A 447 -8.13 -25.55 -16.32
C THR A 447 -9.06 -24.37 -16.50
N ILE A 448 -9.83 -24.38 -17.57
CA ILE A 448 -10.83 -23.37 -17.90
C ILE A 448 -12.18 -24.06 -17.85
N ILE A 449 -13.13 -23.54 -17.07
CA ILE A 449 -14.46 -24.11 -16.88
C ILE A 449 -15.52 -23.01 -16.93
N ASN A 450 -16.78 -23.42 -17.16
CA ASN A 450 -17.94 -22.54 -17.22
C ASN A 450 -17.67 -21.33 -18.13
N MET A 451 -17.19 -21.60 -19.34
CA MET A 451 -16.97 -20.57 -20.35
C MET A 451 -17.89 -20.83 -21.53
N GLU A 452 -18.57 -19.81 -22.03
CA GLU A 452 -19.44 -19.91 -23.20
C GLU A 452 -18.69 -19.55 -24.49
N GLN A 453 -17.66 -18.71 -24.40
CA GLN A 453 -16.97 -18.15 -25.54
C GLN A 453 -15.43 -18.22 -25.40
N PHE A 454 -14.78 -18.57 -26.50
CA PHE A 454 -13.33 -18.64 -26.61
C PHE A 454 -12.88 -17.84 -27.82
N GLN A 455 -11.97 -16.89 -27.61
CA GLN A 455 -11.37 -16.11 -28.70
C GLN A 455 -9.92 -16.54 -28.94
N VAL A 456 -9.56 -16.77 -30.21
CA VAL A 456 -8.20 -17.03 -30.66
C VAL A 456 -7.90 -16.12 -31.85
N GLY A 457 -7.13 -15.06 -31.64
CA GLY A 457 -6.93 -14.00 -32.62
C GLY A 457 -8.26 -13.37 -33.04
N SER A 458 -8.63 -13.51 -34.31
CA SER A 458 -9.91 -13.02 -34.85
C SER A 458 -11.04 -14.05 -34.88
N HIS A 459 -10.78 -15.28 -34.43
CA HIS A 459 -11.76 -16.37 -34.42
C HIS A 459 -12.47 -16.46 -33.07
N LEU A 460 -13.80 -16.54 -33.11
CA LEU A 460 -14.65 -16.73 -31.94
C LEU A 460 -15.33 -18.11 -31.99
N PHE A 461 -15.19 -18.87 -30.92
CA PHE A 461 -15.79 -20.19 -30.76
C PHE A 461 -16.79 -20.17 -29.61
N THR A 462 -17.92 -20.84 -29.79
CA THR A 462 -18.95 -21.01 -28.74
C THR A 462 -18.91 -22.40 -28.09
N THR A 463 -17.94 -23.23 -28.49
CA THR A 463 -17.73 -24.57 -27.91
C THR A 463 -16.25 -24.82 -27.67
N SER A 464 -15.92 -25.47 -26.57
CA SER A 464 -14.56 -25.86 -26.22
C SER A 464 -14.00 -26.89 -27.19
N GLN A 465 -14.85 -27.76 -27.77
CA GLN A 465 -14.43 -28.69 -28.83
C GLN A 465 -14.00 -27.95 -30.09
N GLY A 466 -14.73 -26.91 -30.49
CA GLY A 466 -14.39 -26.07 -31.64
C GLY A 466 -13.07 -25.32 -31.43
N ALA A 467 -12.91 -24.70 -30.26
CA ALA A 467 -11.67 -24.00 -29.90
C ALA A 467 -10.47 -24.96 -29.85
N ALA A 468 -10.61 -26.10 -29.17
CA ALA A 468 -9.53 -27.10 -29.07
C ALA A 468 -9.12 -27.66 -30.43
N ALA A 469 -10.08 -27.98 -31.32
CA ALA A 469 -9.79 -28.46 -32.67
C ALA A 469 -9.04 -27.42 -33.51
N TYR A 470 -9.41 -26.14 -33.38
CA TYR A 470 -8.71 -25.05 -34.05
C TYR A 470 -7.27 -24.91 -33.54
N LEU A 471 -7.07 -24.84 -32.22
CA LEU A 471 -5.74 -24.73 -31.61
C LEU A 471 -4.83 -25.91 -31.99
N GLN A 472 -5.37 -27.14 -32.03
CA GLN A 472 -4.63 -28.33 -32.49
C GLN A 472 -4.27 -28.28 -33.99
N SER A 473 -4.98 -27.49 -34.80
CA SER A 473 -4.64 -27.34 -36.22
C SER A 473 -3.52 -26.34 -36.49
N LEU A 474 -3.10 -25.58 -35.47
CA LEU A 474 -1.98 -24.63 -35.55
C LEU A 474 -0.60 -25.32 -35.45
N THR A 475 -0.57 -26.63 -35.19
CA THR A 475 0.66 -27.44 -35.02
C THR A 475 1.39 -27.74 -36.32
#